data_AF-A0AAA9Z5T2-F1
#
_entry.id   AF-A0AAA9Z5T2-F1
#
_cell.length_a   1.000
_cell.length_b   1.000
_cell.length_c   1.000
_cell.angle_alpha   90.00
_cell.angle_beta   90.00
_cell.angle_gamma   90.00
#
_symmetry.space_group_name_H-M   'P 1'
#
loop_
_entity.id
_entity.type
_entity.pdbx_description
1 polymer ?
#
loop_
_entity_poly.entity_id
_entity_poly.type
_entity_poly.pdbx_seq_one_letter_code
_entity_poly.pdbx_strand_id
1 'polypeptide(L)'
;MQVNVGKRKEVMIAIVCILIRSNIPLLLHKLMWMSECWWDMLGRGLTHWSVDARHLSRAQRTLSKSLNEFNFECIGSTQTDDEQVIADSLKQFSKLISAIEEERDNMLDRAHDQIVGPLEEFRKCHIGGVKENKKKYDKKTAKFCQAQERFLNMSSKKPGTAVVEIDCLKKFQKENLKKHL
;
A
#
# COMPACT_ATOMS: atom_id res chain seq x y z
N MET A 1 -40.65 37.65 -25.10
CA MET A 1 -39.29 37.12 -24.82
C MET A 1 -39.42 35.73 -24.22
N GLN A 2 -39.22 34.69 -25.03
CA GLN A 2 -39.28 33.29 -24.58
C GLN A 2 -37.97 32.93 -23.90
N VAL A 3 -37.96 32.89 -22.56
CA VAL A 3 -36.80 32.40 -21.79
C VAL A 3 -36.75 30.88 -21.96
N ASN A 4 -35.86 30.44 -22.85
CA ASN A 4 -35.73 29.07 -23.34
C ASN A 4 -35.49 28.09 -22.17
N VAL A 5 -36.54 27.37 -21.76
CA VAL A 5 -36.58 26.46 -20.60
C VAL A 5 -35.58 25.31 -20.74
N GLY A 6 -35.19 24.96 -21.97
CA GLY A 6 -34.15 23.95 -22.25
C GLY A 6 -32.76 24.32 -21.70
N LYS A 7 -32.38 25.61 -21.77
CA LYS A 7 -31.08 26.07 -21.27
C LYS A 7 -30.96 26.02 -19.74
N ARG A 8 -32.09 26.15 -19.02
CA ARG A 8 -32.09 26.06 -17.55
C ARG A 8 -31.88 24.65 -17.03
N LYS A 9 -32.40 23.63 -17.73
CA LYS A 9 -32.20 22.22 -17.37
C LYS A 9 -30.75 21.79 -17.57
N GLU A 10 -30.10 22.24 -18.64
CA GLU A 10 -28.67 21.96 -18.89
C GLU A 10 -27.75 22.64 -17.88
N VAL A 11 -28.05 23.88 -17.48
CA VAL A 11 -27.29 24.59 -16.44
C VAL A 11 -27.47 23.94 -15.07
N MET A 12 -28.69 23.47 -14.73
CA MET A 12 -28.92 22.74 -13.49
C MET A 12 -28.17 21.40 -13.45
N ILE A 13 -28.18 20.65 -14.56
CA ILE A 13 -27.41 19.39 -14.68
C ILE A 13 -25.91 19.68 -14.58
N ALA A 14 -25.40 20.73 -15.23
CA ALA A 14 -24.00 21.14 -15.12
C ALA A 14 -23.63 21.53 -13.67
N ILE A 15 -24.47 22.30 -12.98
CA ILE A 15 -24.28 22.68 -11.57
C ILE A 15 -24.33 21.45 -10.66
N VAL A 16 -25.29 20.54 -10.86
CA VAL A 16 -25.39 19.28 -10.10
C VAL A 16 -24.17 18.39 -10.35
N CYS A 17 -23.69 18.28 -11.59
CA CYS A 17 -22.47 17.55 -11.94
C CYS A 17 -21.20 18.20 -11.36
N ILE A 18 -21.15 19.53 -11.22
CA ILE A 18 -20.04 20.25 -10.56
C ILE A 18 -20.10 20.06 -9.04
N LEU A 19 -21.29 20.16 -8.43
CA LEU A 19 -21.47 20.06 -6.97
C LEU A 19 -21.28 18.62 -6.45
N ILE A 20 -21.74 17.60 -7.18
CA ILE A 20 -21.45 16.19 -6.86
C ILE A 20 -19.94 15.89 -6.99
N ARG A 21 -19.24 16.58 -7.91
CA ARG A 21 -17.81 16.37 -8.21
C ARG A 21 -16.86 17.10 -7.28
N SER A 22 -17.30 18.12 -6.53
CA SER A 22 -16.40 18.88 -5.64
C SER A 22 -16.25 18.28 -4.24
N ASN A 23 -17.20 17.46 -3.75
CA ASN A 23 -17.18 16.99 -2.35
C ASN A 23 -16.68 15.53 -2.18
N ILE A 24 -16.95 14.65 -3.14
CA ILE A 24 -16.54 13.24 -3.11
C ILE A 24 -15.01 13.03 -3.28
N PRO A 25 -14.29 13.78 -4.15
CA PRO A 25 -12.86 13.54 -4.37
C PRO A 25 -11.96 13.98 -3.22
N LEU A 26 -12.36 14.98 -2.42
CA LEU A 26 -11.55 15.49 -1.31
C LEU A 26 -11.54 14.53 -0.12
N LEU A 27 -12.69 13.94 0.20
CA LEU A 27 -12.82 12.88 1.22
C LEU A 27 -12.07 11.61 0.80
N LEU A 28 -12.25 11.16 -0.44
CA LEU A 28 -11.50 10.00 -0.97
C LEU A 28 -9.99 10.27 -1.04
N HIS A 29 -9.57 11.50 -1.35
CA HIS A 29 -8.16 11.86 -1.34
C HIS A 29 -7.56 11.86 0.07
N LYS A 30 -8.28 12.41 1.06
CA LYS A 30 -7.86 12.33 2.47
C LYS A 30 -7.79 10.89 2.96
N LEU A 31 -8.79 10.07 2.67
CA LEU A 31 -8.80 8.66 3.04
C LEU A 31 -7.66 7.87 2.39
N MET A 32 -7.42 8.09 1.08
CA MET A 32 -6.32 7.45 0.35
C MET A 32 -4.95 7.90 0.87
N TRP A 33 -4.80 9.15 1.27
CA TRP A 33 -3.56 9.66 1.85
C TRP A 33 -3.32 9.12 3.26
N MET A 34 -4.38 9.08 4.09
CA MET A 34 -4.30 8.46 5.40
C MET A 34 -3.97 6.97 5.31
N SER A 35 -4.57 6.22 4.38
CA SER A 35 -4.26 4.80 4.20
C SER A 35 -2.80 4.58 3.77
N GLU A 36 -2.25 5.43 2.91
CA GLU A 36 -0.84 5.34 2.50
C GLU A 36 0.11 5.63 3.67
N CYS A 37 -0.13 6.69 4.45
CA CYS A 37 0.69 7.00 5.61
C CYS A 37 0.61 5.92 6.69
N TRP A 38 -0.60 5.38 6.93
CA TRP A 38 -0.81 4.30 7.89
C TRP A 38 -0.11 3.02 7.44
N TRP A 39 -0.18 2.71 6.15
CA TRP A 39 0.53 1.59 5.55
C TRP A 39 2.05 1.75 5.60
N ASP A 40 2.57 2.95 5.34
CA ASP A 40 4.01 3.24 5.44
C ASP A 40 4.52 3.10 6.88
N MET A 41 3.72 3.51 7.86
CA MET A 41 4.02 3.33 9.28
C MET A 41 4.02 1.86 9.68
N LEU A 42 3.00 1.09 9.27
CA LEU A 42 2.92 -0.35 9.49
C LEU A 42 4.07 -1.10 8.80
N GLY A 43 4.37 -0.74 7.55
CA GLY A 43 5.46 -1.33 6.77
C GLY A 43 6.82 -1.11 7.42
N ARG A 44 7.11 0.13 7.87
CA ARG A 44 8.32 0.42 8.64
C ARG A 44 8.39 -0.41 9.93
N GLY A 45 7.28 -0.51 10.66
CA GLY A 45 7.18 -1.34 11.86
C GLY A 45 7.49 -2.82 11.59
N LEU A 46 6.90 -3.39 10.55
CA LEU A 46 7.12 -4.78 10.13
C LEU A 46 8.57 -5.02 9.69
N THR A 47 9.17 -4.11 8.92
CA THR A 47 10.57 -4.23 8.50
C THR A 47 11.53 -4.17 9.69
N HIS A 48 11.29 -3.26 10.64
CA HIS A 48 12.12 -3.12 11.82
C HIS A 48 12.01 -4.36 12.71
N TRP A 49 10.78 -4.82 12.97
CA TRP A 49 10.52 -6.04 13.73
C TRP A 49 11.22 -7.26 13.12
N SER A 50 11.15 -7.44 11.80
CA SER A 50 11.82 -8.54 11.11
C SER A 50 13.35 -8.47 11.20
N VAL A 51 13.93 -7.28 11.17
CA VAL A 51 15.39 -7.09 11.30
C VAL A 51 15.84 -7.36 12.74
N ASP A 52 15.12 -6.81 13.73
CA ASP A 52 15.43 -7.03 15.15
C ASP A 52 15.32 -8.50 15.53
N ALA A 53 14.27 -9.19 15.07
CA ALA A 53 14.08 -10.61 15.33
C ALA A 53 15.25 -11.44 14.77
N ARG A 54 15.76 -11.08 13.58
CA ARG A 54 16.93 -11.72 12.98
C ARG A 54 18.23 -11.41 13.73
N HIS A 55 18.40 -10.18 14.22
CA HIS A 55 19.56 -9.83 15.06
C HIS A 55 19.56 -10.58 16.38
N LEU A 56 18.41 -10.64 17.07
CA LEU A 56 18.25 -11.43 18.28
C LEU A 56 18.56 -12.90 18.01
N SER A 57 18.03 -13.45 16.92
CA SER A 57 18.27 -14.84 16.56
C SER A 57 19.73 -15.17 16.33
N ARG A 58 20.47 -14.29 15.65
CA ARG A 58 21.93 -14.43 15.48
C ARG A 58 22.66 -14.42 16.82
N ALA A 59 22.32 -13.51 17.72
CA ALA A 59 22.94 -13.45 19.04
C ALA A 59 22.66 -14.73 19.86
N GLN A 60 21.42 -15.23 19.83
CA GLN A 60 21.04 -16.48 20.50
C GLN A 60 21.73 -17.70 19.91
N ARG A 61 21.91 -17.76 18.58
CA ARG A 61 22.68 -18.83 17.93
C ARG A 61 24.17 -18.78 18.28
N THR A 62 24.75 -17.59 18.39
CA THR A 62 26.13 -17.44 18.88
C THR A 62 26.26 -17.94 20.32
N LEU A 63 25.33 -17.57 21.20
CA LEU A 63 25.28 -18.08 22.57
C LEU A 63 25.15 -19.60 22.59
N SER A 64 24.21 -20.15 21.81
CA SER A 64 24.03 -21.59 21.66
C SER A 64 25.33 -22.28 21.24
N LYS A 65 26.06 -21.73 20.26
CA LYS A 65 27.35 -22.28 19.84
C LYS A 65 28.37 -22.27 20.98
N SER A 66 28.50 -21.14 21.70
CA SER A 66 29.40 -21.04 22.85
C SER A 66 29.07 -22.06 23.95
N LEU A 67 27.79 -22.32 24.21
CA LEU A 67 27.36 -23.33 25.18
C LEU A 67 27.66 -24.76 24.72
N ASN A 68 27.56 -25.04 23.42
CA ASN A 68 27.86 -26.36 22.87
C ASN A 68 29.35 -26.70 22.93
N GLU A 69 30.18 -25.68 22.71
CA GLU A 69 31.64 -25.81 22.66
C GLU A 69 32.29 -25.66 24.06
N PHE A 70 31.50 -25.25 25.07
CA PHE A 70 31.98 -25.06 26.43
C PHE A 70 32.56 -26.36 27.00
N ASN A 71 33.77 -26.24 27.56
CA ASN A 71 34.41 -27.25 28.38
C ASN A 71 35.22 -26.53 29.47
N PHE A 72 35.35 -27.17 30.63
CA PHE A 72 36.19 -26.66 31.71
C PHE A 72 37.68 -26.75 31.34
N GLU A 73 38.44 -25.70 31.65
CA GLU A 73 39.91 -25.76 31.63
C GLU A 73 40.39 -26.50 32.88
N CYS A 74 40.94 -27.70 32.70
CA CYS A 74 41.44 -28.52 33.78
C CYS A 74 42.97 -28.49 33.86
N ILE A 75 43.53 -28.51 35.08
CA ILE A 75 44.96 -28.75 35.30
C ILE A 75 45.19 -30.26 35.15
N GLY A 76 45.65 -30.69 33.99
CA GLY A 76 45.80 -32.11 33.63
C GLY A 76 44.75 -32.57 32.61
N SER A 77 44.68 -33.88 32.33
CA SER A 77 43.83 -34.45 31.28
C SER A 77 42.51 -35.07 31.78
N THR A 78 42.10 -34.80 33.03
CA THR A 78 40.94 -35.45 33.66
C THR A 78 39.97 -34.42 34.24
N GLN A 79 38.72 -34.46 33.79
CA GLN A 79 37.59 -33.75 34.39
C GLN A 79 36.99 -34.57 35.52
N THR A 80 36.40 -33.88 36.49
CA THR A 80 35.53 -34.48 37.51
C THR A 80 34.16 -34.85 36.92
N ASP A 81 33.44 -35.77 37.59
CA ASP A 81 32.10 -36.18 37.16
C ASP A 81 31.12 -34.98 37.12
N ASP A 82 31.22 -34.06 38.08
CA ASP A 82 30.38 -32.85 38.14
C ASP A 82 30.67 -31.91 36.96
N GLU A 83 31.94 -31.71 36.61
CA GLU A 83 32.34 -30.88 35.45
C GLU A 83 31.79 -31.47 34.14
N GLN A 84 31.84 -32.80 33.99
CA GLN A 84 31.27 -33.49 32.83
C GLN A 84 29.74 -33.28 32.77
N VAL A 85 29.05 -33.45 33.90
CA VAL A 85 27.58 -33.25 33.98
C VAL A 85 27.19 -31.81 33.64
N ILE A 86 27.95 -30.82 34.12
CA ILE A 86 27.69 -29.41 33.81
C ILE A 86 27.92 -29.14 32.32
N ALA A 87 29.04 -29.58 31.74
CA ALA A 87 29.33 -29.38 30.32
C ALA A 87 28.27 -30.01 29.42
N ASP A 88 27.81 -31.23 29.73
CA ASP A 88 26.76 -31.89 28.97
C ASP A 88 25.37 -31.24 29.15
N SER A 89 25.10 -30.66 30.32
CA SER A 89 23.91 -29.84 30.55
C SER A 89 23.92 -28.56 29.68
N LEU A 90 25.07 -27.90 29.54
CA LEU A 90 25.20 -26.72 28.68
C LEU A 90 25.02 -27.08 27.19
N LYS A 91 25.51 -28.25 26.75
CA LYS A 91 25.23 -28.79 25.41
C LYS A 91 23.74 -29.06 25.18
N GLN A 92 23.02 -29.54 26.20
CA GLN A 92 21.55 -29.72 26.12
C GLN A 92 20.85 -28.37 25.93
N PHE A 93 21.22 -27.35 26.72
CA PHE A 93 20.66 -26.00 26.56
C PHE A 93 20.96 -25.39 25.18
N SER A 94 22.17 -25.59 24.66
CA SER A 94 22.51 -25.19 23.29
C SER A 94 21.53 -25.76 22.26
N LYS A 95 21.27 -27.06 22.30
CA LYS A 95 20.34 -27.73 21.38
C LYS A 95 18.94 -27.13 21.47
N LEU A 96 18.45 -26.87 22.68
CA LEU A 96 17.15 -26.23 22.89
C LEU A 96 17.09 -24.81 22.32
N ILE A 97 18.11 -23.98 22.57
CA ILE A 97 18.19 -22.61 22.02
C ILE A 97 18.20 -22.66 20.48
N SER A 98 19.00 -23.55 19.89
CA SER A 98 19.06 -23.70 18.43
C SER A 98 17.70 -24.07 17.83
N ALA A 99 16.97 -25.01 18.45
CA ALA A 99 15.64 -25.41 18.00
C ALA A 99 14.61 -24.27 18.12
N ILE A 100 14.67 -23.49 19.21
CA ILE A 100 13.81 -22.29 19.38
C ILE A 100 14.07 -21.28 18.27
N GLU A 101 15.34 -21.04 17.93
CA GLU A 101 15.69 -20.07 16.90
C GLU A 101 15.36 -20.54 15.48
N GLU A 102 15.38 -21.85 15.21
CA GLU A 102 14.84 -22.44 13.99
C GLU A 102 13.32 -22.21 13.88
N GLU A 103 12.57 -22.45 14.96
CA GLU A 103 11.12 -22.16 14.97
C GLU A 103 10.81 -20.66 14.86
N ARG A 104 11.69 -19.79 15.37
CA ARG A 104 11.55 -18.34 15.17
C ARG A 104 11.65 -17.97 13.69
N ASP A 105 12.62 -18.52 12.96
CA ASP A 105 12.76 -18.28 11.52
C ASP A 105 11.54 -18.81 10.76
N ASN A 106 11.09 -20.03 11.10
CA ASN A 106 9.86 -20.61 10.53
C ASN A 106 8.64 -19.71 10.75
N MET A 107 8.51 -19.11 11.94
CA MET A 107 7.42 -18.19 12.26
C MET A 107 7.53 -16.88 11.47
N LEU A 108 8.74 -16.33 11.31
CA LEU A 108 8.97 -15.11 10.52
C LEU A 108 8.61 -15.33 9.05
N ASP A 109 9.01 -16.46 8.48
CA ASP A 109 8.70 -16.82 7.08
C ASP A 109 7.19 -16.99 6.88
N ARG A 110 6.52 -17.72 7.78
CA ARG A 110 5.05 -17.87 7.74
C ARG A 110 4.32 -16.54 7.86
N ALA A 111 4.76 -15.66 8.77
CA ALA A 111 4.17 -14.34 8.93
C ALA A 111 4.36 -13.50 7.66
N HIS A 112 5.52 -13.62 7.02
CA HIS A 112 5.78 -12.97 5.74
C HIS A 112 4.80 -13.47 4.66
N ASP A 113 4.69 -14.78 4.48
CA ASP A 113 3.90 -15.37 3.39
C ASP A 113 2.39 -15.22 3.58
N GLN A 114 1.91 -15.29 4.82
CA GLN A 114 0.47 -15.25 5.11
C GLN A 114 -0.06 -13.83 5.30
N ILE A 115 0.80 -12.88 5.69
CA ILE A 115 0.36 -11.54 6.08
C ILE A 115 1.11 -10.46 5.31
N VAL A 116 2.44 -10.39 5.41
CA VAL A 116 3.21 -9.27 4.86
C VAL A 116 3.14 -9.22 3.33
N GLY A 117 3.41 -10.35 2.67
CA GLY A 117 3.40 -10.48 1.22
C GLY A 117 2.02 -10.15 0.62
N PRO A 118 0.93 -10.80 1.07
CA PRO A 118 -0.42 -10.50 0.58
C PRO A 118 -0.83 -9.04 0.76
N LEU A 119 -0.46 -8.43 1.89
CA LEU A 119 -0.78 -7.01 2.09
C LEU A 119 0.08 -6.08 1.22
N GLU A 120 1.35 -6.42 0.98
CA GLU A 120 2.21 -5.64 0.10
C GLU A 120 1.76 -5.73 -1.37
N GLU A 121 1.31 -6.91 -1.80
CA GLU A 121 0.67 -7.10 -3.10
C GLU A 121 -0.64 -6.30 -3.19
N PHE A 122 -1.48 -6.36 -2.17
CA PHE A 122 -2.72 -5.59 -2.12
C PHE A 122 -2.46 -4.08 -2.27
N ARG A 123 -1.45 -3.55 -1.57
CA ARG A 123 -1.03 -2.15 -1.68
C ARG A 123 -0.59 -1.81 -3.11
N LYS A 124 0.30 -2.60 -3.70
CA LYS A 124 0.85 -2.33 -5.03
C LYS A 124 -0.22 -2.43 -6.12
N CYS A 125 -1.00 -3.51 -6.11
CA CYS A 125 -1.94 -3.83 -7.19
C CYS A 125 -3.26 -3.05 -7.05
N HIS A 126 -3.90 -3.09 -5.87
CA HIS A 126 -5.22 -2.48 -5.70
C HIS A 126 -5.12 -0.99 -5.39
N ILE A 127 -4.32 -0.59 -4.39
CA ILE A 127 -4.20 0.84 -4.03
C ILE A 127 -3.43 1.60 -5.12
N GLY A 128 -2.29 1.06 -5.58
CA GLY A 128 -1.52 1.63 -6.68
C GLY A 128 -2.31 1.72 -8.00
N GLY A 129 -3.09 0.69 -8.33
CA GLY A 129 -3.98 0.70 -9.51
C GLY A 129 -5.07 1.77 -9.44
N VAL A 130 -5.69 1.96 -8.27
CA VAL A 130 -6.68 3.03 -8.03
C VAL A 130 -6.06 4.41 -8.21
N LYS A 131 -4.83 4.63 -7.72
CA LYS A 131 -4.10 5.90 -7.88
C LYS A 131 -3.84 6.25 -9.35
N GLU A 132 -3.42 5.28 -10.16
CA GLU A 132 -3.19 5.50 -11.59
C GLU A 132 -4.51 5.74 -12.34
N ASN A 133 -5.58 5.03 -11.99
CA ASN A 133 -6.91 5.26 -12.54
C ASN A 133 -7.46 6.64 -12.19
N LYS A 134 -7.23 7.10 -10.94
CA LYS A 134 -7.55 8.47 -10.52
C LYS A 134 -6.80 9.50 -11.37
N LYS A 135 -5.48 9.35 -11.56
CA LYS A 135 -4.68 10.26 -12.38
C LYS A 135 -5.20 10.37 -13.82
N LYS A 136 -5.59 9.24 -14.42
CA LYS A 136 -6.22 9.21 -15.76
C LYS A 136 -7.57 9.92 -15.76
N TYR A 137 -8.38 9.68 -14.73
CA TYR A 137 -9.69 10.32 -14.56
C TYR A 137 -9.57 11.83 -14.41
N ASP A 138 -8.68 12.32 -13.54
CA ASP A 138 -8.42 13.75 -13.32
C ASP A 138 -7.93 14.42 -14.62
N LYS A 139 -7.03 13.77 -15.37
CA LYS A 139 -6.56 14.29 -16.68
C LYS A 139 -7.68 14.39 -17.71
N LYS A 140 -8.56 13.38 -17.82
CA LYS A 140 -9.72 13.45 -18.72
C LYS A 140 -10.72 14.51 -18.26
N THR A 141 -10.92 14.64 -16.96
CA THR A 141 -11.80 15.64 -16.33
C THR A 141 -11.35 17.06 -16.66
N ALA A 142 -10.05 17.37 -16.48
CA ALA A 142 -9.51 18.69 -16.77
C ALA A 142 -9.74 19.08 -18.23
N LYS A 143 -9.53 18.15 -19.17
CA LYS A 143 -9.83 18.36 -20.59
C LYS A 143 -11.31 18.61 -20.86
N PHE A 144 -12.19 17.87 -20.19
CA PHE A 144 -13.64 18.06 -20.31
C PHE A 144 -14.08 19.44 -19.80
N CYS A 145 -13.65 19.83 -18.61
CA CYS A 145 -13.96 21.15 -18.05
C CYS A 145 -13.41 22.28 -18.95
N GLN A 146 -12.20 22.13 -19.46
CA GLN A 146 -11.61 23.10 -20.39
C GLN A 146 -12.38 23.20 -21.72
N ALA A 147 -12.85 22.08 -22.27
CA ALA A 147 -13.70 22.09 -23.46
C ALA A 147 -15.05 22.78 -23.19
N GLN A 148 -15.64 22.55 -22.01
CA GLN A 148 -16.87 23.22 -21.61
C GLN A 148 -16.68 24.73 -21.45
N GLU A 149 -15.58 25.17 -20.83
CA GLU A 149 -15.24 26.59 -20.68
C GLU A 149 -15.06 27.27 -22.04
N ARG A 150 -14.33 26.65 -22.97
CA ARG A 150 -14.19 27.18 -24.34
C ARG A 150 -15.52 27.25 -25.09
N PHE A 151 -16.35 26.23 -24.95
CA PHE A 151 -17.69 26.21 -25.54
C PHE A 151 -18.58 27.33 -25.01
N LEU A 152 -18.52 27.61 -23.69
CA LEU A 152 -19.26 28.72 -23.07
C LEU A 152 -18.72 30.09 -23.50
N ASN A 153 -17.41 30.20 -23.75
CA ASN A 153 -16.77 31.43 -24.22
C ASN A 153 -16.98 31.70 -25.72
N MET A 154 -17.63 30.79 -26.45
CA MET A 154 -17.98 30.98 -27.85
C MET A 154 -19.21 31.90 -27.98
N SER A 155 -18.98 33.14 -28.43
CA SER A 155 -20.05 34.01 -28.92
C SER A 155 -20.71 33.41 -30.17
N SER A 156 -22.00 33.69 -30.39
CA SER A 156 -22.92 33.03 -31.34
C SER A 156 -22.62 33.20 -32.84
N LYS A 157 -21.36 33.34 -33.26
CA LYS A 157 -20.97 33.68 -34.64
C LYS A 157 -19.85 32.81 -35.27
N LYS A 158 -19.39 31.71 -34.66
CA LYS A 158 -18.40 30.79 -35.28
C LYS A 158 -18.80 29.31 -35.18
N PRO A 159 -19.50 28.76 -36.19
CA PRO A 159 -20.07 27.40 -36.12
C PRO A 159 -19.04 26.26 -36.15
N GLY A 160 -17.86 26.46 -36.78
CA GLY A 160 -16.89 25.37 -36.97
C GLY A 160 -16.21 24.87 -35.70
N THR A 161 -15.80 25.75 -34.80
CA THR A 161 -15.10 25.38 -33.55
C THR A 161 -16.06 24.77 -32.51
N ALA A 162 -17.35 25.14 -32.57
CA ALA A 162 -18.38 24.65 -31.64
C ALA A 162 -18.66 23.15 -31.84
N VAL A 163 -18.60 22.67 -33.09
CA VAL A 163 -18.87 21.27 -33.44
C VAL A 163 -17.80 20.35 -32.84
N VAL A 164 -16.52 20.73 -32.93
CA VAL A 164 -15.40 19.95 -32.39
C VAL A 164 -15.47 19.83 -30.86
N GLU A 165 -15.87 20.90 -30.17
CA GLU A 165 -16.01 20.91 -28.72
C GLU A 165 -17.19 20.07 -28.25
N ILE A 166 -18.35 20.14 -28.92
CA ILE A 166 -19.51 19.28 -28.65
C ILE A 166 -19.17 17.80 -28.84
N ASP A 167 -18.42 17.44 -29.89
CA ASP A 167 -18.00 16.06 -30.12
C ASP A 167 -17.05 15.55 -29.04
N CYS A 168 -16.15 16.41 -28.54
CA CYS A 168 -15.26 16.09 -27.42
C CYS A 168 -16.06 15.85 -26.12
N LEU A 169 -17.06 16.69 -25.83
CA LEU A 169 -17.94 16.56 -24.67
C LEU A 169 -18.79 15.28 -24.75
N LYS A 170 -19.42 15.00 -25.91
CA LYS A 170 -20.20 13.77 -26.14
C LYS A 170 -19.36 12.51 -25.99
N LYS A 171 -18.13 12.52 -26.48
CA LYS A 171 -17.20 11.39 -26.36
C LYS A 171 -16.85 11.11 -24.89
N PHE A 172 -16.55 12.14 -24.10
CA PHE A 172 -16.30 11.98 -22.67
C PHE A 172 -17.54 11.48 -21.91
N GLN A 173 -18.73 11.96 -22.24
CA GLN A 173 -19.98 11.52 -21.61
C GLN A 173 -20.29 10.04 -21.92
N LYS A 174 -20.10 9.61 -23.18
CA LYS A 174 -20.26 8.21 -23.61
C LYS A 174 -19.24 7.27 -22.96
N GLU A 175 -17.99 7.71 -22.79
CA GLU A 175 -16.94 6.92 -22.11
C GLU A 175 -17.18 6.75 -20.60
N ASN A 176 -17.79 7.74 -19.92
CA ASN A 176 -18.12 7.61 -18.50
C ASN A 176 -19.37 6.77 -18.26
N LEU A 177 -20.41 6.90 -19.10
CA LEU A 177 -21.64 6.08 -19.00
C LEU A 177 -21.37 4.58 -19.22
N LYS A 178 -20.44 4.22 -20.10
CA LYS A 178 -20.06 2.82 -20.37
C LYS A 178 -19.32 2.10 -19.23
N LYS A 179 -18.90 2.82 -18.18
CA LYS A 179 -18.20 2.23 -17.02
C LYS A 179 -19.11 1.92 -15.83
N HIS A 180 -20.39 2.30 -15.93
CA HIS A 180 -21.40 2.13 -14.86
C HIS A 180 -22.56 1.20 -15.28
N LEU A 181 -22.42 0.52 -16.43
CA LEU A 181 -23.27 -0.56 -16.94
C LEU A 181 -22.38 -1.80 -17.09
#